data_AF-A0A0R1QNU4-F1
#
_entry.id   AF-A0A0R1QNU4-F1
#
_cell.length_a   1.000
_cell.length_b   1.000
_cell.length_c   1.000
_cell.angle_alpha   90.00
_cell.angle_beta   90.00
_cell.angle_gamma   90.00
#
_symmetry.space_group_name_H-M   'P 1'
#
loop_
_entity.id
_entity.type
_entity.pdbx_description
1 polymer ?
#
loop_
_entity_poly.entity_id
_entity_poly.type
_entity_poly.pdbx_seq_one_letter_code
_entity_poly.pdbx_strand_id
1 'polypeptide(L)'
;MSAPFDQTHLFQVIATNIQRDVPELTASEVRQRIMEREHEGETYIGYGVVLLHLISDAVSEAGVLLIKSAIPMRWRSAYSGEDHLVDKFVVLAIAAHGDDGAKLRPIMQQLADEASTNQLFEME
;
A
#
# COMPACT_ATOMS: atom_id res chain seq x y z
N MET A 1 -0.63 19.58 18.51
CA MET A 1 -1.52 18.94 17.51
C MET A 1 -0.65 18.54 16.35
N SER A 2 -0.40 17.25 16.14
CA SER A 2 0.27 16.75 14.93
C SER A 2 -0.64 16.97 13.73
N ALA A 3 -0.06 17.30 12.58
CA ALA A 3 -0.83 17.41 11.33
C ALA A 3 -1.60 16.10 11.08
N PRO A 4 -2.82 16.16 10.51
CA PRO A 4 -3.58 14.96 10.19
C PRO A 4 -2.79 14.07 9.23
N PHE A 5 -2.85 12.75 9.44
CA PHE A 5 -2.32 11.78 8.47
C PHE A 5 -3.25 11.76 7.26
N ASP A 6 -2.79 12.25 6.13
CA ASP A 6 -3.54 12.34 4.88
C ASP A 6 -2.82 11.57 3.75
N GLN A 7 -3.45 11.48 2.55
CA GLN A 7 -2.88 10.75 1.42
C GLN A 7 -1.49 11.28 1.01
N THR A 8 -1.25 12.59 1.14
CA THR A 8 0.05 13.18 0.80
C THR A 8 1.13 12.70 1.78
N HIS A 9 0.84 12.71 3.08
CA HIS A 9 1.75 12.23 4.10
C HIS A 9 1.97 10.71 3.99
N LEU A 10 0.92 9.93 3.68
CA LEU A 10 1.04 8.50 3.41
C LEU A 10 2.06 8.21 2.30
N PHE A 11 1.98 8.89 1.16
CA PHE A 11 2.93 8.67 0.07
C PHE A 11 4.37 9.03 0.46
N GLN A 12 4.57 10.04 1.30
CA GLN A 12 5.90 10.39 1.82
C GLN A 12 6.45 9.28 2.73
N VAL A 13 5.61 8.71 3.60
CA VAL A 13 5.98 7.59 4.47
C VAL A 13 6.33 6.36 3.63
N ILE A 14 5.52 6.02 2.63
CA ILE A 14 5.78 4.90 1.72
C ILE A 14 7.12 5.11 1.01
N ALA A 15 7.32 6.27 0.39
CA ALA A 15 8.55 6.57 -0.34
C ALA A 15 9.78 6.47 0.56
N THR A 16 9.72 7.03 1.78
CA THR A 16 10.84 7.00 2.73
C THR A 16 11.23 5.57 3.12
N ASN A 17 10.25 4.69 3.31
CA ASN A 17 10.51 3.30 3.69
C ASN A 17 11.03 2.47 2.51
N ILE A 18 10.44 2.63 1.32
CA ILE A 18 10.82 1.88 0.12
C ILE A 18 12.17 2.32 -0.43
N GLN A 19 12.55 3.59 -0.29
CA GLN A 19 13.85 4.09 -0.75
C GLN A 19 15.07 3.42 -0.11
N ARG A 20 14.91 2.75 1.03
CA ARG A 20 16.00 1.96 1.63
C ARG A 20 16.38 0.78 0.75
N ASP A 21 15.39 0.18 0.10
CA ASP A 21 15.55 -1.03 -0.72
C ASP A 21 15.55 -0.70 -2.23
N VAL A 22 14.90 0.40 -2.63
CA VAL A 22 14.78 0.87 -4.01
C VAL A 22 15.07 2.38 -4.09
N PRO A 23 16.35 2.79 -3.98
CA PRO A 23 16.73 4.19 -3.86
C PRO A 23 16.42 5.05 -5.09
N GLU A 24 16.21 4.42 -6.25
CA GLU A 24 15.87 5.08 -7.51
C GLU A 24 14.45 5.64 -7.52
N LEU A 25 13.54 5.12 -6.67
CA LEU A 25 12.16 5.56 -6.65
C LEU A 25 11.99 6.84 -5.83
N THR A 26 11.68 7.94 -6.52
CA THR A 26 11.32 9.20 -5.87
C THR A 26 9.92 9.16 -5.28
N ALA A 27 9.63 10.03 -4.31
CA ALA A 27 8.28 10.15 -3.75
C ALA A 27 7.21 10.50 -4.80
N SER A 28 7.58 11.25 -5.85
CA SER A 28 6.68 11.56 -6.96
C SER A 28 6.36 10.32 -7.79
N GLU A 29 7.36 9.49 -8.11
CA GLU A 29 7.16 8.26 -8.88
C GLU A 29 6.39 7.21 -8.08
N VAL A 30 6.67 7.06 -6.79
CA VAL A 30 5.90 6.19 -5.88
C VAL A 30 4.43 6.56 -5.91
N ARG A 31 4.13 7.85 -5.71
CA ARG A 31 2.75 8.35 -5.77
C ARG A 31 2.14 8.10 -7.14
N GLN A 32 2.84 8.45 -8.22
CA GLN A 32 2.33 8.30 -9.58
C GLN A 32 1.95 6.85 -9.88
N ARG A 33 2.87 5.91 -9.69
CA ARG A 33 2.66 4.48 -10.01
C ARG A 33 1.54 3.86 -9.18
N ILE A 34 1.47 4.18 -7.89
CA ILE A 34 0.37 3.71 -7.03
C ILE A 34 -0.97 4.25 -7.52
N MET A 35 -1.04 5.54 -7.84
CA MET A 35 -2.28 6.17 -8.27
C MET A 35 -2.71 5.73 -9.68
N GLU A 36 -1.76 5.45 -10.58
CA GLU A 36 -2.04 4.84 -11.88
C GLU A 36 -2.72 3.48 -11.69
N ARG A 37 -2.18 2.62 -10.81
CA ARG A 37 -2.76 1.31 -10.57
C ARG A 37 -4.09 1.34 -9.80
N GLU A 38 -4.24 2.27 -8.86
CA GLU A 38 -5.52 2.53 -8.19
C GLU A 38 -6.59 2.98 -9.20
N HIS A 39 -6.22 3.80 -10.20
CA HIS A 39 -7.17 4.23 -11.22
C HIS A 39 -7.67 3.07 -12.10
N GLU A 40 -6.88 2.01 -12.24
CA GLU A 40 -7.26 0.81 -13.01
C GLU A 40 -8.20 -0.13 -12.26
N GLY A 41 -8.26 -0.06 -10.93
CA GLY A 41 -9.11 -0.92 -10.12
C GLY A 41 -9.05 -0.61 -8.64
N GLU A 42 -10.19 -0.74 -7.96
CA GLU A 42 -10.34 -0.45 -6.53
C GLU A 42 -9.30 -1.20 -5.68
N THR A 43 -8.56 -0.45 -4.86
CA THR A 43 -7.62 -1.00 -3.88
C THR A 43 -8.17 -1.02 -2.46
N TYR A 44 -9.30 -0.36 -2.18
CA TYR A 44 -10.00 -0.57 -0.93
C TYR A 44 -10.63 -1.98 -0.91
N ILE A 45 -10.23 -2.80 0.06
CA ILE A 45 -10.66 -4.21 0.15
C ILE A 45 -11.59 -4.49 1.34
N GLY A 46 -12.01 -3.46 2.07
CA GLY A 46 -12.81 -3.61 3.29
C GLY A 46 -11.97 -3.52 4.56
N TYR A 47 -12.66 -3.57 5.72
CA TYR A 47 -12.05 -3.67 7.07
C TYR A 47 -11.00 -2.58 7.41
N GLY A 48 -11.14 -1.40 6.81
CA GLY A 48 -10.22 -0.28 6.98
C GLY A 48 -8.88 -0.47 6.24
N VAL A 49 -8.83 -1.33 5.21
CA VAL A 49 -7.61 -1.67 4.47
C VAL A 49 -7.63 -1.14 3.05
N VAL A 50 -6.48 -0.63 2.62
CA VAL A 50 -6.17 -0.37 1.22
C VAL A 50 -4.93 -1.17 0.80
N LEU A 51 -5.03 -1.85 -0.34
CA LEU A 51 -3.98 -2.68 -0.94
C LEU A 51 -3.33 -1.97 -2.13
N LEU A 52 -2.27 -1.21 -1.85
CA LEU A 52 -1.56 -0.42 -2.84
C LEU A 52 -0.54 -1.27 -3.60
N HIS A 53 -0.41 -1.01 -4.90
CA HIS A 53 0.51 -1.71 -5.78
C HIS A 53 1.52 -0.70 -6.33
N LEU A 54 2.80 -0.92 -6.04
CA LEU A 54 3.92 -0.17 -6.59
C LEU A 54 4.70 -1.08 -7.54
N ILE A 55 4.36 -1.01 -8.82
CA ILE A 55 5.00 -1.82 -9.87
C ILE A 55 6.09 -0.98 -10.53
N SER A 56 7.33 -1.45 -10.54
CA SER A 56 8.47 -0.72 -11.12
C SER A 56 9.59 -1.65 -11.57
N ASP A 57 10.30 -1.29 -12.65
CA ASP A 57 11.55 -1.95 -13.08
C ASP A 57 12.69 -1.77 -12.08
N ALA A 58 12.61 -0.75 -11.22
CA ALA A 58 13.59 -0.52 -10.16
C ALA A 58 13.45 -1.53 -9.02
N VAL A 59 12.29 -2.16 -8.87
CA VAL A 59 12.09 -3.22 -7.87
C VAL A 59 12.71 -4.51 -8.41
N SER A 60 13.76 -4.98 -7.74
CA SER A 60 14.46 -6.22 -8.11
C SER A 60 13.87 -7.47 -7.45
N GLU A 61 13.23 -7.31 -6.30
CA GLU A 61 12.56 -8.36 -5.55
C GLU A 61 11.28 -7.83 -4.92
N ALA A 62 10.18 -8.59 -4.99
CA ALA A 62 8.94 -8.19 -4.37
C ALA A 62 9.06 -8.04 -2.85
N GLY A 63 8.47 -6.96 -2.33
CA GLY A 63 8.42 -6.63 -0.92
C GLY A 63 7.03 -6.20 -0.48
N VAL A 64 6.79 -6.26 0.83
CA VAL A 64 5.55 -5.81 1.44
C VAL A 64 5.86 -4.84 2.57
N LEU A 65 5.24 -3.67 2.50
CA LEU A 65 5.26 -2.67 3.57
C LEU A 65 3.86 -2.59 4.20
N LEU A 66 3.80 -2.78 5.51
CA LEU A 66 2.59 -2.65 6.30
C LEU A 66 2.64 -1.34 7.09
N ILE A 67 1.60 -0.52 6.95
CA ILE A 67 1.47 0.75 7.68
C ILE A 67 0.13 0.74 8.39
N LYS A 68 0.13 1.00 9.70
CA LYS A 68 -1.07 1.21 10.51
C LYS A 68 -1.08 2.63 11.06
N SER A 69 -2.13 3.40 10.79
CA SER A 69 -2.32 4.72 11.39
C SER A 69 -3.11 4.60 12.69
N ALA A 70 -2.77 5.41 13.69
CA ALA A 70 -3.50 5.44 14.96
C ALA A 70 -4.92 6.04 14.82
N ILE A 71 -5.13 6.85 13.78
CA ILE A 71 -6.41 7.50 13.46
C ILE A 71 -6.74 7.12 12.01
N PRO A 72 -7.96 6.62 11.73
CA PRO A 72 -8.38 6.36 10.36
C PRO A 72 -8.33 7.64 9.52
N MET A 73 -7.71 7.57 8.36
CA MET A 73 -7.70 8.64 7.37
C MET A 73 -8.78 8.42 6.31
N ARG A 74 -9.18 9.51 5.66
CA ARG A 74 -10.05 9.43 4.49
C ARG A 74 -9.22 9.07 3.26
N TRP A 75 -9.44 7.88 2.73
CA TRP A 75 -8.92 7.46 1.43
C TRP A 75 -9.97 7.76 0.37
N ARG A 76 -9.62 8.61 -0.59
CA ARG A 76 -10.46 8.80 -1.78
C ARG A 76 -9.96 7.90 -2.88
N SER A 77 -10.79 6.95 -3.30
CA SER A 77 -10.46 6.00 -4.38
C SER A 77 -10.32 6.75 -5.70
N ALA A 78 -9.26 6.45 -6.46
CA ALA A 78 -9.12 6.97 -7.83
C ALA A 78 -9.86 6.12 -8.87
N TYR A 79 -10.32 4.93 -8.49
CA TYR A 79 -11.15 4.07 -9.32
C TYR A 79 -12.61 4.51 -9.29
N SER A 80 -13.22 4.46 -8.10
CA SER A 80 -14.66 4.69 -7.91
C SER A 80 -14.98 6.15 -7.58
N GLY A 81 -14.01 6.92 -7.08
CA GLY A 81 -14.22 8.26 -6.56
C GLY A 81 -14.85 8.31 -5.16
N GLU A 82 -15.12 7.15 -4.55
CA GLU A 82 -15.69 7.03 -3.21
C GLU A 82 -14.67 7.36 -2.11
N ASP A 83 -15.19 7.84 -0.98
CA ASP A 83 -14.41 8.09 0.23
C ASP A 83 -14.55 6.90 1.19
N HIS A 84 -13.43 6.31 1.61
CA HIS A 84 -13.36 5.25 2.61
C HIS A 84 -12.58 5.71 3.85
N LEU A 85 -12.94 5.17 5.02
CA LEU A 85 -12.15 5.34 6.24
C LEU A 85 -11.17 4.17 6.35
N VAL A 86 -9.89 4.48 6.39
CA VAL A 86 -8.80 3.51 6.26
C VAL A 86 -7.73 3.80 7.31
N ASP A 87 -7.35 2.78 8.05
CA ASP A 87 -6.28 2.83 9.05
C ASP A 87 -5.15 1.84 8.79
N LYS A 88 -5.30 0.96 7.80
CA LYS A 88 -4.32 -0.07 7.41
C LYS A 88 -3.98 0.05 5.94
N PHE A 89 -2.69 0.07 5.65
CA PHE A 89 -2.18 0.13 4.28
C PHE A 89 -1.21 -1.01 4.07
N VAL A 90 -1.48 -1.80 3.04
CA VAL A 90 -0.56 -2.82 2.54
C VAL A 90 -0.01 -2.29 1.23
N VAL A 91 1.31 -2.13 1.14
CA VAL A 91 1.97 -1.70 -0.10
C VAL A 91 2.78 -2.87 -0.62
N LEU A 92 2.40 -3.35 -1.80
CA LEU A 92 3.14 -4.36 -2.54
C LEU A 92 4.12 -3.65 -3.48
N ALA A 93 5.42 -3.73 -3.19
CA ALA A 93 6.46 -3.33 -4.14
C ALA A 93 6.75 -4.55 -5.02
N ILE A 94 6.58 -4.43 -6.34
CA ILE A 94 6.62 -5.56 -7.27
C ILE A 94 7.50 -5.20 -8.47
N ALA A 95 8.30 -6.15 -8.94
CA ALA A 95 9.04 -5.98 -10.18
C ALA A 95 8.05 -5.91 -11.36
N ALA A 96 8.28 -5.03 -12.33
CA ALA A 96 7.42 -4.96 -13.53
C ALA A 96 7.48 -6.22 -14.38
N HIS A 97 8.56 -7.00 -14.24
CA HIS A 97 8.80 -8.24 -14.97
C HIS A 97 9.25 -9.33 -13.99
N GLY A 98 8.43 -10.37 -13.78
CA GLY A 98 8.77 -11.48 -12.88
C GLY A 98 7.56 -12.31 -12.45
N ASP A 99 7.81 -13.40 -11.72
CA ASP A 99 6.79 -14.20 -11.03
C ASP A 99 6.87 -13.98 -9.51
N ASP A 100 6.50 -12.78 -9.08
CA ASP A 100 6.43 -12.41 -7.67
C ASP A 100 5.19 -12.98 -6.97
N GLY A 101 4.27 -13.59 -7.73
CA GLY A 101 2.98 -14.09 -7.23
C GLY A 101 3.13 -15.17 -6.16
N ALA A 102 4.18 -15.99 -6.23
CA ALA A 102 4.46 -17.00 -5.20
C ALA A 102 4.87 -16.38 -3.85
N LYS A 103 5.67 -15.30 -3.86
CA LYS A 103 6.15 -14.63 -2.66
C LYS A 103 5.07 -13.83 -1.95
N LEU A 104 4.16 -13.22 -2.71
CA LEU A 104 3.10 -12.38 -2.17
C LEU A 104 1.87 -13.18 -1.72
N ARG A 105 1.74 -14.44 -2.15
CA ARG A 105 0.59 -15.30 -1.84
C ARG A 105 0.26 -15.43 -0.35
N PRO A 106 1.23 -15.61 0.58
CA PRO A 106 0.91 -15.71 2.00
C PRO A 106 0.24 -14.46 2.54
N ILE A 107 0.70 -13.27 2.12
CA ILE A 107 0.08 -11.99 2.51
C ILE A 107 -1.31 -11.86 1.91
N MET A 108 -1.48 -12.21 0.63
CA MET A 108 -2.81 -12.18 0.00
C MET A 108 -3.82 -13.11 0.68
N GLN A 109 -3.36 -14.26 1.20
CA GLN A 109 -4.21 -15.17 1.97
C GLN A 109 -4.62 -14.59 3.31
N GLN A 110 -3.74 -13.83 3.99
CA GLN A 110 -4.08 -13.15 5.24
C GLN A 110 -5.05 -11.99 5.05
N LEU A 111 -5.07 -11.37 3.87
CA LEU A 111 -6.01 -10.30 3.54
C LEU A 111 -7.40 -10.81 3.12
N ALA A 112 -7.64 -12.13 3.14
CA ALA A 112 -8.90 -12.71 2.70
C ALA A 112 -10.07 -12.47 3.67
N ASP A 113 -9.79 -12.22 4.95
CA ASP A 113 -10.80 -11.97 5.98
C ASP A 113 -10.32 -10.96 7.03
N GLU A 114 -11.27 -10.39 7.75
CA GLU A 114 -11.02 -9.34 8.75
C GLU A 114 -10.11 -9.80 9.90
N ALA A 115 -10.29 -11.02 10.40
CA ALA A 115 -9.55 -11.51 11.54
C ALA A 115 -8.08 -11.75 11.19
N SER A 116 -7.83 -12.41 10.06
CA SER A 116 -6.48 -12.64 9.53
C SER A 116 -5.78 -11.32 9.18
N THR A 117 -6.53 -10.37 8.62
CA THR A 117 -6.03 -9.01 8.35
C THR A 117 -5.61 -8.32 9.64
N ASN A 118 -6.45 -8.33 10.68
CA ASN A 118 -6.11 -7.67 11.94
C ASN A 118 -4.86 -8.28 12.59
N GLN A 119 -4.74 -9.62 12.56
CA GLN A 119 -3.54 -10.31 13.04
C GLN A 119 -2.27 -9.88 12.31
N LEU A 120 -2.32 -9.71 10.98
CA LEU A 120 -1.19 -9.23 10.19
C LEU A 120 -0.65 -7.88 10.69
N PHE A 121 -1.51 -7.02 11.23
CA PHE A 121 -1.16 -5.71 11.76
C PHE A 121 -0.96 -5.67 13.28
N GLU A 122 -0.99 -6.82 13.95
CA GLU A 122 -0.75 -6.99 15.40
C GLU A 122 0.53 -7.79 15.71
N MET A 123 1.18 -8.35 14.69
CA MET A 123 2.48 -9.01 14.81
C MET A 123 3.60 -7.95 14.90
N GLU A 124 3.96 -7.55 16.12
CA GLU A 124 5.19 -6.80 16.43
C GLU A 124 6.40 -7.73 16.59
#